data_AF-A0A954MSM6-F1
#
_entry.id   AF-A0A954MSM6-F1
#
_cell.length_a   1.000
_cell.length_b   1.000
_cell.length_c   1.000
_cell.angle_alpha   90.00
_cell.angle_beta   90.00
_cell.angle_gamma   90.00
#
_symmetry.space_group_name_H-M   'P 1'
#
loop_
_entity.id
_entity.type
_entity.pdbx_description
1 polymer ?
#
loop_
_entity_poly.entity_id
_entity_poly.type
_entity_poly.pdbx_seq_one_letter_code
_entity_poly.pdbx_strand_id
1 'polypeptide(L)'
;YEWNFSDVNPPVHAWAVWRVYKIADAKGNRDLLFLERAFQKLLVNFTWWVNRKDVEGRHVFGGGFLGLDNIGVFDRSQALPGGGRLHQADGTAWMAFYCLHMLAMALELALEKPAYEDIASKFFEHFVNISDAINTLGGTGLWDEKDGFYYDQLIINHESPIPLRIRSLVGLLPLCAVTVLKQKTIDA
;
A
#
# COMPACT_ATOMS: atom_id res chain seq x y z
N TYR A 1 3.91 20.01 9.56
CA TYR A 1 2.97 18.92 9.82
C TYR A 1 1.58 19.26 9.26
N GLU A 2 0.83 20.23 9.78
CA GLU A 2 -0.55 20.50 9.27
C GLU A 2 -0.62 21.13 7.87
N TRP A 3 0.38 21.91 7.48
CA TRP A 3 0.42 22.62 6.19
C TRP A 3 1.47 22.07 5.21
N ASN A 4 2.05 20.91 5.51
CA ASN A 4 3.00 20.27 4.61
C ASN A 4 2.24 19.35 3.64
N PHE A 5 1.86 19.88 2.49
CA PHE A 5 1.16 19.13 1.44
C PHE A 5 2.02 18.02 0.79
N SER A 6 3.30 17.91 1.16
CA SER A 6 4.20 16.84 0.73
C SER A 6 4.40 15.75 1.79
N ASP A 7 3.95 15.97 3.03
CA ASP A 7 3.96 14.95 4.07
C ASP A 7 2.91 13.87 3.75
N VAL A 8 3.26 12.63 4.08
CA VAL A 8 2.39 11.48 3.83
C VAL A 8 1.87 10.89 5.13
N ASN A 9 0.56 10.69 5.12
CA ASN A 9 -0.19 9.94 6.11
C ASN A 9 -0.54 8.55 5.56
N PRO A 10 -0.94 7.59 6.41
CA PRO A 10 -1.44 6.29 5.96
C PRO A 10 -2.52 6.46 4.89
N PRO A 11 -2.37 5.87 3.70
CA PRO A 11 -3.31 6.06 2.59
C PRO A 11 -4.56 5.16 2.76
N VAL A 12 -5.27 5.31 3.88
CA VAL A 12 -6.45 4.52 4.26
C VAL A 12 -7.73 4.92 3.52
N HIS A 13 -7.67 5.87 2.60
CA HIS A 13 -8.82 6.43 1.91
C HIS A 13 -9.58 5.39 1.08
N ALA A 14 -8.88 4.51 0.37
CA ALA A 14 -9.52 3.45 -0.41
C ALA A 14 -10.33 2.50 0.49
N TRP A 15 -9.79 2.15 1.65
CA TRP A 15 -10.51 1.39 2.67
C TRP A 15 -11.72 2.16 3.21
N ALA A 16 -11.56 3.44 3.56
CA ALA A 16 -12.65 4.25 4.10
C ALA A 16 -13.81 4.37 3.10
N VAL A 17 -13.52 4.65 1.83
CA VAL A 17 -14.52 4.69 0.74
C VAL A 17 -15.24 3.36 0.60
N TRP A 18 -14.49 2.25 0.58
CA TRP A 18 -15.07 0.92 0.51
C TRP A 18 -15.98 0.62 1.71
N ARG A 19 -15.56 0.97 2.93
CA ARG A 19 -16.37 0.80 4.14
C ARG A 19 -17.67 1.61 4.08
N VAL A 20 -17.61 2.88 3.71
CA VAL A 20 -18.80 3.74 3.57
C VAL A 20 -19.76 3.14 2.54
N TYR A 21 -19.28 2.78 1.35
CA TYR A 21 -20.09 2.13 0.31
C TYR A 21 -20.77 0.85 0.82
N LYS A 22 -20.03 0.01 1.57
CA LYS A 22 -20.55 -1.27 2.07
C LYS A 22 -21.58 -1.13 3.19
N ILE A 23 -21.48 -0.08 4.01
CA ILE A 23 -22.35 0.19 5.17
C ILE A 23 -23.61 0.96 4.78
N ALA A 24 -23.53 1.82 3.75
CA ALA A 24 -24.64 2.69 3.36
C ALA A 24 -25.92 1.93 2.99
N ASP A 25 -25.81 0.77 2.33
CA ASP A 25 -26.98 -0.04 1.97
C ASP A 25 -26.64 -1.54 1.78
N ALA A 26 -27.69 -2.37 1.71
CA ALA A 26 -27.65 -3.76 1.32
C ALA A 26 -27.08 -3.93 -0.11
N LYS A 27 -26.44 -5.08 -0.36
CA LYS A 27 -25.88 -5.37 -1.70
C LYS A 27 -27.01 -5.35 -2.75
N GLY A 28 -26.79 -4.61 -3.84
CA GLY A 28 -27.79 -4.39 -4.91
C GLY A 28 -28.40 -2.98 -4.88
N ASN A 29 -28.45 -2.34 -3.71
CA ASN A 29 -28.99 -0.98 -3.55
C ASN A 29 -27.91 0.08 -3.29
N ARG A 30 -26.64 -0.33 -3.29
CA ARG A 30 -25.54 0.56 -2.93
C ARG A 30 -25.30 1.59 -4.01
N ASP A 31 -24.86 2.77 -3.58
CA ASP A 31 -24.57 3.90 -4.46
C ASP A 31 -23.30 3.66 -5.30
N LEU A 32 -23.49 3.07 -6.48
CA LEU A 32 -22.43 2.83 -7.46
C LEU A 32 -21.87 4.14 -8.02
N LEU A 33 -22.68 5.20 -8.10
CA LEU A 33 -22.22 6.50 -8.60
C LEU A 33 -21.25 7.16 -7.62
N PHE A 34 -21.51 7.06 -6.31
CA PHE A 34 -20.57 7.44 -5.26
C PHE A 34 -19.27 6.66 -5.40
N LEU A 35 -19.38 5.33 -5.50
CA LEU A 35 -18.21 4.45 -5.57
C LEU A 35 -17.32 4.81 -6.76
N GLU A 36 -17.92 4.95 -7.94
CA GLU A 36 -17.22 5.32 -9.17
C GLU A 36 -16.55 6.70 -9.06
N ARG A 37 -17.27 7.71 -8.55
CA ARG A 37 -16.72 9.06 -8.36
C ARG A 37 -15.53 9.09 -7.42
N ALA A 38 -15.57 8.28 -6.35
CA ALA A 38 -14.47 8.16 -5.41
C ALA A 38 -13.30 7.38 -6.01
N PHE A 39 -13.60 6.27 -6.70
CA PHE A 39 -12.61 5.42 -7.38
C PHE A 39 -11.70 6.21 -8.31
N GLN A 40 -12.25 7.09 -9.15
CA GLN A 40 -11.47 7.90 -10.08
C GLN A 40 -10.47 8.83 -9.35
N LYS A 41 -10.84 9.39 -8.19
CA LYS A 41 -9.95 10.24 -7.38
C LYS A 41 -8.88 9.40 -6.68
N LEU A 42 -9.26 8.23 -6.19
CA LEU A 42 -8.35 7.28 -5.57
C LEU A 42 -7.33 6.74 -6.58
N LEU A 43 -7.68 6.60 -7.85
CA LEU A 43 -6.75 6.23 -8.92
C LEU A 43 -5.66 7.30 -9.13
N VAL A 44 -6.05 8.58 -9.12
CA VAL A 44 -5.09 9.71 -9.17
C VAL A 44 -4.19 9.70 -7.94
N ASN A 45 -4.75 9.49 -6.74
CA ASN A 45 -3.97 9.43 -5.50
C ASN A 45 -3.00 8.23 -5.49
N PHE A 46 -3.43 7.05 -5.92
CA PHE A 46 -2.57 5.87 -6.06
C PHE A 46 -1.42 6.13 -7.02
N THR A 47 -1.70 6.76 -8.16
CA THR A 47 -0.69 7.10 -9.17
C THR A 47 0.34 8.09 -8.61
N TRP A 48 -0.08 9.04 -7.76
CA TRP A 48 0.84 9.91 -7.05
C TRP A 48 1.77 9.13 -6.12
N TRP A 49 1.23 8.16 -5.36
CA TRP A 49 2.03 7.31 -4.48
C TRP A 49 3.10 6.53 -5.24
N VAL A 50 2.72 5.84 -6.32
CA VAL A 50 3.66 5.12 -7.19
C VAL A 50 4.75 6.04 -7.72
N ASN A 51 4.41 7.25 -8.18
CA ASN A 51 5.41 8.15 -8.77
C ASN A 51 6.29 8.89 -7.75
N ARG A 52 5.85 9.06 -6.50
CA ARG A 52 6.53 9.93 -5.52
C ARG A 52 7.12 9.18 -4.33
N LYS A 53 6.64 7.98 -4.05
CA LYS A 53 6.99 7.21 -2.84
C LYS A 53 7.56 5.82 -3.16
N ASP A 54 7.58 5.41 -4.42
CA ASP A 54 8.41 4.32 -4.95
C ASP A 54 9.53 4.91 -5.84
N VAL A 55 10.51 5.54 -5.20
CA VAL A 55 11.54 6.37 -5.88
C VAL A 55 12.40 5.55 -6.85
N GLU A 56 12.48 4.24 -6.65
CA GLU A 56 13.33 3.35 -7.45
C GLU A 56 12.51 2.52 -8.45
N GLY A 57 11.18 2.63 -8.43
CA GLY A 57 10.29 1.82 -9.28
C GLY A 57 10.40 0.32 -8.97
N ARG A 58 10.68 -0.03 -7.71
CA ARG A 58 10.92 -1.41 -7.27
C ARG A 58 9.78 -1.96 -6.42
N HIS A 59 8.66 -1.25 -6.35
CA HIS A 59 7.47 -1.63 -5.59
C HIS A 59 7.70 -1.74 -4.08
N VAL A 60 8.75 -1.08 -3.58
CA VAL A 60 9.02 -0.90 -2.15
C VAL A 60 8.89 0.58 -1.86
N PHE A 61 7.93 0.90 -0.99
CA PHE A 61 7.49 2.26 -0.76
C PHE A 61 8.10 2.82 0.52
N GLY A 62 8.31 4.13 0.54
CA GLY A 62 8.74 4.79 1.75
C GLY A 62 8.60 6.31 1.73
N GLY A 63 8.99 6.89 2.86
CA GLY A 63 9.01 8.32 3.12
C GLY A 63 7.83 8.77 3.98
N GLY A 64 8.09 9.78 4.82
CA GLY A 64 7.13 10.41 5.71
C GLY A 64 6.71 9.55 6.91
N PHE A 65 5.72 10.07 7.62
CA PHE A 65 5.38 9.66 8.99
C PHE A 65 4.51 8.40 9.06
N LEU A 66 3.57 8.24 8.13
CA LEU A 66 2.67 7.07 8.05
C LEU A 66 2.00 6.71 9.39
N GLY A 67 1.79 7.70 10.27
CA GLY A 67 1.03 7.56 11.53
C GLY A 67 1.70 6.68 12.59
N LEU A 68 2.99 6.38 12.44
CA LEU A 68 3.78 5.53 13.33
C LEU A 68 5.02 6.27 13.85
N ASP A 69 4.80 7.53 14.20
CA ASP A 69 5.79 8.59 14.37
C ASP A 69 6.75 8.37 15.56
N ASN A 70 6.38 7.52 16.51
CA ASN A 70 7.13 7.29 17.76
C ASN A 70 7.79 5.90 17.88
N ILE A 71 7.72 5.08 16.83
CA ILE A 71 8.25 3.69 16.86
C ILE A 71 9.38 3.43 15.87
N GLY A 72 9.85 4.47 15.17
CA GLY A 72 10.99 4.41 14.24
C GLY A 72 12.31 4.90 14.86
N VAL A 73 13.44 4.42 14.32
CA VAL A 73 14.80 4.87 14.72
C VAL A 73 15.12 6.26 14.19
N PHE A 74 14.61 6.58 13.00
CA PHE A 74 14.90 7.81 12.29
C PHE A 74 13.65 8.67 12.15
N ASP A 75 13.84 10.00 12.13
CA ASP A 75 12.83 10.91 11.60
C ASP A 75 12.71 10.69 10.10
N ARG A 76 11.61 10.05 9.70
CA ARG A 76 11.32 9.63 8.32
C ARG A 76 10.92 10.79 7.40
N SER A 77 10.79 11.99 7.94
CA SER A 77 10.41 13.20 7.20
C SER A 77 11.59 14.10 6.89
N GLN A 78 12.78 13.73 7.36
CA GLN A 78 14.04 14.39 7.04
C GLN A 78 14.91 13.50 6.17
N ALA A 79 15.84 14.12 5.44
CA ALA A 79 16.88 13.36 4.77
C ALA A 79 17.73 12.63 5.82
N LEU A 80 18.05 11.36 5.58
CA LEU A 80 18.94 10.62 6.46
C LEU A 80 20.35 11.21 6.39
N PRO A 81 21.08 11.26 7.52
CA PRO A 81 22.48 11.62 7.53
C PRO A 81 23.27 10.75 6.52
N GLY A 82 24.13 11.39 5.73
CA GLY A 82 24.96 10.68 4.73
C GLY A 82 24.24 10.27 3.45
N GLY A 83 23.02 10.76 3.19
CA GLY A 83 22.29 10.48 1.93
C GLY A 83 21.67 9.09 1.87
N GLY A 84 21.56 8.41 3.01
CA GLY A 84 20.92 7.10 3.11
C GLY A 84 19.44 7.11 2.75
N ARG A 85 18.89 5.93 2.47
CA ARG A 85 17.48 5.71 2.15
C ARG A 85 16.87 4.65 3.05
N LEU A 86 15.58 4.79 3.32
CA LEU A 86 14.78 3.79 4.01
C LEU A 86 13.84 3.09 3.05
N HIS A 87 13.93 1.77 3.01
CA HIS A 87 12.85 0.91 2.55
C HIS A 87 11.98 0.56 3.76
N GLN A 88 10.68 0.83 3.67
CA GLN A 88 9.79 0.80 4.81
C GLN A 88 8.74 -0.30 4.66
N ALA A 89 8.61 -1.15 5.69
CA ALA A 89 7.65 -2.26 5.66
C ALA A 89 6.21 -1.76 5.72
N ASP A 90 5.95 -0.71 6.51
CA ASP A 90 4.61 -0.11 6.65
C ASP A 90 4.16 0.63 5.39
N GLY A 91 5.02 1.47 4.79
CA GLY A 91 4.72 2.15 3.53
C GLY A 91 4.37 1.16 2.41
N THR A 92 5.14 0.08 2.32
CA THR A 92 4.91 -0.99 1.35
C THR A 92 3.60 -1.75 1.65
N ALA A 93 3.35 -2.08 2.91
CA ALA A 93 2.10 -2.73 3.35
C ALA A 93 0.86 -1.88 3.08
N TRP A 94 0.95 -0.57 3.33
CA TRP A 94 -0.16 0.35 3.08
C TRP A 94 -0.54 0.40 1.60
N MET A 95 0.45 0.37 0.71
CA MET A 95 0.21 0.34 -0.73
C MET A 95 -0.35 -1.00 -1.20
N ALA A 96 0.10 -2.12 -0.65
CA ALA A 96 -0.54 -3.42 -0.87
C ALA A 96 -2.01 -3.39 -0.43
N PHE A 97 -2.29 -2.88 0.77
CA PHE A 97 -3.64 -2.71 1.30
C PHE A 97 -4.51 -1.79 0.42
N TYR A 98 -3.94 -0.71 -0.11
CA TYR A 98 -4.60 0.17 -1.07
C TYR A 98 -4.97 -0.57 -2.36
N CYS A 99 -4.03 -1.32 -2.95
CA CYS A 99 -4.26 -2.12 -4.16
C CYS A 99 -5.46 -3.05 -3.97
N LEU A 100 -5.52 -3.77 -2.84
CA LEU A 100 -6.61 -4.71 -2.58
C LEU A 100 -7.98 -4.05 -2.48
N HIS A 101 -8.05 -2.83 -1.94
CA HIS A 101 -9.31 -2.07 -1.89
C HIS A 101 -9.70 -1.55 -3.27
N MET A 102 -8.74 -1.07 -4.05
CA MET A 102 -8.99 -0.66 -5.43
C MET A 102 -9.44 -1.84 -6.30
N LEU A 103 -8.81 -3.01 -6.14
CA LEU A 103 -9.23 -4.26 -6.78
C LEU A 103 -10.69 -4.61 -6.41
N ALA A 104 -11.03 -4.60 -5.13
CA ALA A 104 -12.39 -4.90 -4.67
C ALA A 104 -13.44 -3.93 -5.23
N MET A 105 -13.11 -2.65 -5.32
CA MET A 105 -13.99 -1.63 -5.92
C MET A 105 -14.12 -1.80 -7.43
N ALA A 106 -13.02 -2.06 -8.14
CA ALA A 106 -13.02 -2.30 -9.58
C ALA A 106 -13.89 -3.52 -9.93
N LEU A 107 -13.76 -4.63 -9.20
CA LEU A 107 -14.58 -5.82 -9.38
C LEU A 107 -16.06 -5.58 -9.07
N GLU A 108 -16.40 -4.76 -8.08
CA GLU A 108 -17.81 -4.43 -7.80
C GLU A 108 -18.40 -3.52 -8.89
N LEU A 109 -17.62 -2.59 -9.44
CA LEU A 109 -18.04 -1.74 -10.58
C LEU A 109 -18.16 -2.54 -11.88
N ALA A 110 -17.28 -3.52 -12.08
CA ALA A 110 -17.24 -4.38 -13.28
C ALA A 110 -18.54 -5.14 -13.51
N LEU A 111 -19.27 -5.49 -12.43
CA LEU A 111 -20.56 -6.17 -12.51
C LEU A 111 -21.59 -5.45 -13.40
N GLU A 112 -21.52 -4.11 -13.47
CA GLU A 112 -22.40 -3.29 -14.31
C GLU A 112 -21.63 -2.62 -15.47
N LYS A 113 -20.30 -2.52 -15.36
CA LYS A 113 -19.43 -1.74 -16.25
C LYS A 113 -18.15 -2.50 -16.58
N PRO A 114 -18.14 -3.35 -17.64
CA PRO A 114 -17.03 -4.25 -17.95
C PRO A 114 -15.65 -3.57 -18.12
N ALA A 115 -15.61 -2.29 -18.48
CA ALA A 115 -14.36 -1.53 -18.58
C ALA A 115 -13.54 -1.46 -17.27
N TYR A 116 -14.15 -1.74 -16.12
CA TYR A 116 -13.42 -1.82 -14.84
C TYR A 116 -12.66 -3.15 -14.64
N GLU A 117 -12.89 -4.17 -15.48
CA GLU A 117 -12.15 -5.45 -15.42
C GLU A 117 -10.65 -5.25 -15.73
N ASP A 118 -10.32 -4.48 -16.77
CA ASP A 118 -8.94 -4.14 -17.11
C ASP A 118 -8.22 -3.44 -15.94
N ILE A 119 -8.96 -2.59 -15.22
CA ILE A 119 -8.43 -1.87 -14.07
C ILE A 119 -8.29 -2.81 -12.85
N ALA A 120 -9.18 -3.79 -12.70
CA ALA A 120 -9.05 -4.82 -11.67
C ALA A 120 -7.73 -5.60 -11.84
N SER A 121 -7.43 -6.06 -13.05
CA SER A 121 -6.17 -6.75 -13.38
C SER A 121 -4.94 -5.91 -13.01
N LYS A 122 -4.94 -4.61 -13.34
CA LYS A 122 -3.87 -3.67 -12.93
C LYS A 122 -3.62 -3.69 -11.43
N PHE A 123 -4.67 -3.63 -10.60
CA PHE A 123 -4.49 -3.58 -9.14
C PHE A 123 -4.09 -4.94 -8.56
N PHE A 124 -4.54 -6.04 -9.18
CA PHE A 124 -4.07 -7.37 -8.82
C PHE A 124 -2.57 -7.53 -9.13
N GLU A 125 -2.12 -7.17 -10.33
CA GLU A 125 -0.71 -7.20 -10.72
C GLU A 125 0.15 -6.33 -9.80
N HIS A 126 -0.28 -5.10 -9.49
CA HIS A 126 0.44 -4.26 -8.53
C HIS A 126 0.53 -4.89 -7.13
N PHE A 127 -0.54 -5.52 -6.65
CA PHE A 127 -0.51 -6.22 -5.35
C PHE A 127 0.50 -7.37 -5.36
N VAL A 128 0.51 -8.18 -6.42
CA VAL A 128 1.48 -9.29 -6.58
C VAL A 128 2.90 -8.75 -6.63
N ASN A 129 3.16 -7.70 -7.41
CA ASN A 129 4.49 -7.10 -7.51
C ASN A 129 4.98 -6.52 -6.19
N ILE A 130 4.11 -5.88 -5.40
CA ILE A 130 4.44 -5.39 -4.05
C ILE A 130 4.73 -6.57 -3.11
N SER A 131 3.91 -7.61 -3.17
CA SER A 131 4.07 -8.81 -2.35
C SER A 131 5.34 -9.59 -2.68
N ASP A 132 5.74 -9.63 -3.95
CA ASP A 132 7.03 -10.19 -4.34
C ASP A 132 8.17 -9.32 -3.83
N ALA A 133 8.15 -8.02 -4.14
CA ALA A 133 9.23 -7.09 -3.77
C ALA A 133 9.49 -7.03 -2.26
N ILE A 134 8.44 -7.02 -1.42
CA ILE A 134 8.59 -7.00 0.04
C ILE A 134 9.22 -8.29 0.60
N ASN A 135 9.21 -9.40 -0.17
CA ASN A 135 9.74 -10.70 0.26
C ASN A 135 11.02 -11.13 -0.49
N THR A 136 11.37 -10.50 -1.61
CA THR A 136 12.49 -10.97 -2.47
C THR A 136 13.49 -9.89 -2.85
N LEU A 137 13.15 -8.59 -2.75
CA LEU A 137 14.05 -7.52 -3.18
C LEU A 137 15.40 -7.57 -2.44
N GLY A 138 16.51 -7.62 -3.18
CA GLY A 138 17.84 -7.73 -2.58
C GLY A 138 18.15 -9.09 -1.94
N GLY A 139 17.35 -10.12 -2.22
CA GLY A 139 17.52 -11.50 -1.75
C GLY A 139 16.38 -11.98 -0.87
N THR A 140 15.99 -11.19 0.15
CA THR A 140 14.94 -11.53 1.12
C THR A 140 13.87 -10.45 1.27
N GLY A 141 13.94 -9.37 0.50
CA GLY A 141 13.08 -8.20 0.71
C GLY A 141 13.26 -7.65 2.12
N LEU A 142 12.15 -7.26 2.74
CA LEU A 142 12.08 -6.78 4.11
C LEU A 142 11.84 -7.90 5.13
N TRP A 143 11.68 -9.14 4.69
CA TRP A 143 11.46 -10.30 5.55
C TRP A 143 12.78 -10.84 6.11
N ASP A 144 12.83 -11.07 7.42
CA ASP A 144 13.92 -11.77 8.09
C ASP A 144 13.48 -13.18 8.47
N GLU A 145 14.02 -14.18 7.76
CA GLU A 145 13.67 -15.60 7.95
C GLU A 145 14.01 -16.13 9.35
N LYS A 146 15.05 -15.58 9.98
CA LYS A 146 15.48 -16.03 11.30
C LYS A 146 14.50 -15.60 12.38
N ASP A 147 14.00 -14.37 12.27
CA ASP A 147 13.08 -13.79 13.23
C ASP A 147 11.60 -14.01 12.88
N GLY A 148 11.30 -14.38 11.63
CA GLY A 148 9.94 -14.49 11.12
C GLY A 148 9.21 -13.14 11.16
N PHE A 149 9.90 -12.07 10.77
CA PHE A 149 9.42 -10.70 10.98
C PHE A 149 9.87 -9.75 9.87
N TYR A 150 9.05 -8.74 9.56
CA TYR A 150 9.41 -7.68 8.63
C TYR A 150 10.16 -6.55 9.34
N TYR A 151 11.28 -6.12 8.76
CA TYR A 151 12.06 -4.98 9.25
C TYR A 151 12.26 -3.94 8.14
N ASP A 152 12.24 -2.66 8.52
CA ASP A 152 12.72 -1.60 7.64
C ASP A 152 14.19 -1.85 7.28
N GLN A 153 14.60 -1.42 6.09
CA GLN A 153 15.99 -1.51 5.66
C GLN A 153 16.59 -0.13 5.39
N LEU A 154 17.80 0.07 5.90
CA LEU A 154 18.63 1.22 5.62
C LEU A 154 19.60 0.90 4.48
N ILE A 155 19.60 1.74 3.45
CA ILE A 155 20.52 1.65 2.31
C ILE A 155 21.43 2.88 2.35
N ILE A 156 22.74 2.65 2.42
CA ILE A 156 23.76 3.70 2.40
C ILE A 156 24.65 3.44 1.19
N ASN A 157 24.93 4.47 0.38
CA ASN A 157 25.87 4.41 -0.75
C ASN A 157 25.67 3.23 -1.74
N HIS A 158 24.43 2.76 -1.93
CA HIS A 158 24.11 1.58 -2.74
C HIS A 158 24.75 0.26 -2.28
N GLU A 159 25.20 0.21 -1.03
CA GLU A 159 25.69 -1.01 -0.39
C GLU A 159 24.55 -1.95 0.01
N SER A 160 24.90 -3.12 0.52
CA SER A 160 23.95 -4.12 1.00
C SER A 160 22.96 -3.51 2.03
N PRO A 161 21.65 -3.81 1.92
CA PRO A 161 20.67 -3.29 2.86
C PRO A 161 20.96 -3.73 4.30
N ILE A 162 20.81 -2.80 5.24
CA ILE A 162 21.00 -3.02 6.68
C ILE A 162 19.63 -3.10 7.36
N PRO A 163 19.21 -4.25 7.89
CA PRO A 163 17.91 -4.37 8.55
C PRO A 163 17.89 -3.62 9.90
N LEU A 164 16.88 -2.78 10.08
CA LEU A 164 16.61 -2.10 11.34
C LEU A 164 15.77 -3.03 12.23
N ARG A 165 16.44 -3.83 13.06
CA ARG A 165 15.84 -4.89 13.89
C ARG A 165 15.02 -4.37 15.07
N ILE A 166 13.91 -3.68 14.77
CA ILE A 166 12.90 -3.24 15.75
C ILE A 166 11.62 -4.00 15.51
N ARG A 167 11.15 -4.71 16.54
CA ARG A 167 9.85 -5.37 16.53
C ARG A 167 8.78 -4.39 16.97
N SER A 168 8.03 -3.86 16.02
CA SER A 168 6.96 -2.90 16.25
C SER A 168 5.78 -3.16 15.30
N LEU A 169 4.71 -2.37 15.41
CA LEU A 169 3.55 -2.47 14.52
C LEU A 169 3.92 -2.31 13.04
N VAL A 170 5.03 -1.63 12.72
CA VAL A 170 5.54 -1.48 11.35
C VAL A 170 5.71 -2.84 10.67
N GLY A 171 6.36 -3.80 11.35
CA GLY A 171 6.61 -5.12 10.79
C GLY A 171 5.40 -6.06 10.79
N LEU A 172 4.31 -5.67 11.44
CA LEU A 172 3.05 -6.42 11.46
C LEU A 172 2.04 -5.93 10.44
N LEU A 173 2.18 -4.69 9.94
CA LEU A 173 1.27 -4.09 8.97
C LEU A 173 1.09 -4.89 7.67
N PRO A 174 2.11 -5.59 7.12
CA PRO A 174 1.90 -6.46 5.96
C PRO A 174 0.77 -7.48 6.14
N LEU A 175 0.52 -7.95 7.37
CA LEU A 175 -0.56 -8.90 7.68
C LEU A 175 -1.97 -8.30 7.52
N CYS A 176 -2.08 -6.97 7.52
CA CYS A 176 -3.35 -6.28 7.31
C CYS A 176 -3.74 -6.19 5.83
N ALA A 177 -2.80 -6.41 4.90
CA ALA A 177 -3.03 -6.38 3.46
C ALA A 177 -3.72 -7.66 2.97
N VAL A 178 -4.98 -7.83 3.39
CA VAL A 178 -5.82 -8.99 3.04
C VAL A 178 -7.18 -8.52 2.50
N THR A 179 -7.71 -9.28 1.53
CA THR A 179 -9.07 -9.09 1.02
C THR A 179 -9.71 -10.44 0.71
N VAL A 180 -11.05 -10.47 0.67
CA VAL A 180 -11.81 -11.69 0.37
C VAL A 180 -12.57 -11.50 -0.94
N LEU A 181 -12.17 -12.26 -1.95
CA LEU A 181 -12.92 -12.40 -3.19
C LEU A 181 -13.88 -13.57 -3.07
N LYS A 182 -15.14 -13.35 -3.46
CA LYS A 182 -16.15 -14.43 -3.45
C LYS A 182 -16.02 -15.21 -4.75
N GLN A 183 -16.19 -16.53 -4.68
CA GLN A 183 -16.11 -17.41 -5.85
C GLN A 183 -16.95 -16.91 -7.03
N LYS A 184 -18.19 -16.50 -6.76
CA LYS A 184 -19.08 -15.91 -7.78
C LYS A 184 -18.59 -14.65 -8.48
N THR A 185 -17.61 -13.95 -7.91
CA THR A 185 -16.97 -12.77 -8.53
C THR A 185 -15.81 -13.20 -9.41
N ILE A 186 -15.22 -14.38 -9.16
CA ILE A 186 -14.16 -14.96 -9.98
C ILE A 186 -14.75 -15.68 -11.20
N ASP A 187 -15.91 -16.30 -11.04
CA ASP A 187 -16.58 -17.09 -12.09
C ASP A 187 -17.47 -16.24 -13.04
N ALA A 188 -17.65 -14.95 -12.74
CA ALA A 188 -18.51 -14.05 -13.52
C ALA A 188 -17.79 -13.53 -14.76
#